data_AF-A0AAD6Z600-F1
#
_entry.id   AF-A0AAD6Z600-F1
#
_cell.length_a   1.000
_cell.length_b   1.000
_cell.length_c   1.000
_cell.angle_alpha   90.00
_cell.angle_beta   90.00
_cell.angle_gamma   90.00
#
_symmetry.space_group_name_H-M   'P 1'
#
loop_
_entity.id
_entity.type
_entity.pdbx_description
1 polymer ?
#
loop_
_entity_poly.entity_id
_entity_poly.type
_entity_poly.pdbx_seq_one_letter_code
_entity_poly.pdbx_strand_id
1 'polypeptide(L)'
;MTNYTIEAHLFDAYYCTALLSTFGTCTQLLLFGNLLVLLFNTTSLLHSWIRAGRGWLVATTCAMGLFAAVHLALKMAGTVLSWRSFYLGVQGDAARASSMLSRGDVLDVVGDYLLVANNIATDGLFLHRCYVIWGRDIKVVIFPTLSLVVSAVLGSIGAPQPDKIGGSDHRDFLRLFGMIILTNLILMALTAGRIWWVRRAVVSALQRSITRTYDTVIAMMYDEASSLRMTNFSLLVL
;
A
#
# COMPACT_ATOMS: atom_id res chain seq x y z
N MET A 1 5.99 18.88 -45.06
CA MET A 1 4.80 18.65 -44.20
C MET A 1 4.92 17.42 -43.29
N THR A 2 5.92 16.54 -43.47
CA THR A 2 6.14 15.33 -42.65
C THR A 2 6.84 15.56 -41.31
N ASN A 3 7.52 16.70 -41.09
CA ASN A 3 8.19 16.96 -39.80
C ASN A 3 7.24 17.39 -38.68
N TYR A 4 6.11 18.05 -39.00
CA TYR A 4 5.18 18.54 -37.97
C TYR A 4 4.37 17.42 -37.31
N THR A 5 4.14 16.30 -37.99
CA THR A 5 3.38 15.17 -37.45
C THR A 5 4.18 14.36 -36.42
N ILE A 6 5.51 14.33 -36.54
CA ILE A 6 6.38 13.59 -35.61
C ILE A 6 6.46 14.33 -34.25
N GLU A 7 6.48 15.65 -34.27
CA GLU A 7 6.49 16.46 -33.04
C GLU A 7 5.17 16.36 -32.26
N ALA A 8 4.02 16.27 -32.96
CA ALA A 8 2.71 16.13 -32.33
C ALA A 8 2.58 14.79 -31.56
N HIS A 9 3.02 13.67 -32.16
CA HIS A 9 2.95 12.37 -31.49
C HIS A 9 3.88 12.27 -30.27
N LEU A 10 5.07 12.88 -30.34
CA LEU A 10 5.99 12.95 -29.20
C LEU A 10 5.41 13.82 -28.09
N PHE A 11 4.79 14.96 -28.43
CA PHE A 11 4.14 15.85 -27.47
C PHE A 11 3.04 15.14 -26.69
N ASP A 12 2.15 14.43 -27.38
CA ASP A 12 1.06 13.68 -26.75
C ASP A 12 1.59 12.60 -25.80
N ALA A 13 2.65 11.88 -26.20
CA ALA A 13 3.26 10.85 -25.37
C ALA A 13 3.86 11.42 -24.08
N TYR A 14 4.63 12.51 -24.13
CA TYR A 14 5.22 13.12 -22.93
C TYR A 14 4.15 13.72 -22.01
N TYR A 15 3.13 14.35 -22.57
CA TYR A 15 2.04 14.96 -21.82
C TYR A 15 1.18 13.91 -21.10
N CYS A 16 0.80 12.83 -21.79
CA CYS A 16 0.05 11.73 -21.18
C CYS A 16 0.81 11.08 -20.02
N THR A 17 2.12 10.84 -20.16
CA THR A 17 2.95 10.25 -19.09
C THR A 17 3.06 11.17 -17.87
N ALA A 18 3.24 12.48 -18.08
CA ALA A 18 3.31 13.46 -17.01
C ALA A 18 1.97 13.59 -16.24
N LEU A 19 0.84 13.58 -16.96
CA LEU A 19 -0.48 13.62 -16.32
C LEU A 19 -0.78 12.35 -15.52
N LEU A 20 -0.51 11.17 -16.10
CA LEU A 20 -0.78 9.89 -15.45
C LEU A 20 0.05 9.72 -14.17
N SER A 21 1.34 10.07 -14.21
CA SER A 21 2.22 10.04 -13.03
C SER A 21 1.75 11.02 -11.95
N THR A 22 1.29 12.21 -12.33
CA THR A 22 0.74 13.20 -11.38
C THR A 22 -0.50 12.67 -10.68
N PHE A 23 -1.46 12.12 -11.42
CA PHE A 23 -2.68 11.56 -10.85
C PHE A 23 -2.40 10.39 -9.90
N GLY A 24 -1.47 9.51 -10.29
CA GLY A 24 -1.01 8.41 -9.45
C GLY A 24 -0.40 8.91 -8.13
N THR A 25 0.51 9.88 -8.20
CA THR A 25 1.19 10.45 -7.03
C THR A 25 0.23 11.20 -6.11
N CYS A 26 -0.75 11.94 -6.65
CA CYS A 26 -1.79 12.58 -5.84
C CYS A 26 -2.63 11.56 -5.07
N THR A 27 -3.01 10.47 -5.73
CA THR A 27 -3.77 9.38 -5.09
C THR A 27 -2.96 8.73 -3.98
N GLN A 28 -1.67 8.45 -4.23
CA GLN A 28 -0.76 7.90 -3.21
C GLN A 28 -0.53 8.84 -2.04
N LEU A 29 -0.44 10.16 -2.28
CA LEU A 29 -0.29 11.16 -1.22
C LEU A 29 -1.52 11.18 -0.28
N LEU A 30 -2.72 11.09 -0.84
CA LEU A 30 -3.96 10.99 -0.06
C LEU A 30 -3.98 9.72 0.81
N LEU A 31 -3.60 8.58 0.24
CA LEU A 31 -3.51 7.31 0.96
C LEU A 31 -2.43 7.35 2.05
N PHE A 32 -1.29 7.99 1.80
CA PHE A 32 -0.23 8.18 2.78
C PHE A 32 -0.67 9.07 3.94
N GLY A 33 -1.45 10.13 3.66
CA GLY A 33 -2.09 10.94 4.71
C GLY A 33 -2.95 10.10 5.65
N ASN A 34 -3.79 9.23 5.09
CA ASN A 34 -4.58 8.28 5.90
C ASN A 34 -3.71 7.32 6.71
N LEU A 35 -2.62 6.81 6.11
CA LEU A 35 -1.66 5.94 6.79
C LEU A 35 -1.03 6.64 8.01
N LEU A 36 -0.64 7.91 7.88
CA LEU A 36 -0.04 8.68 8.97
C LEU A 36 -1.02 8.87 10.15
N VAL A 37 -2.28 9.19 9.86
CA VAL A 37 -3.32 9.32 10.90
C VAL A 37 -3.52 8.00 11.64
N LEU A 38 -3.59 6.89 10.91
CA LEU A 38 -3.69 5.55 11.50
C LEU A 38 -2.43 5.19 12.30
N LEU A 39 -1.24 5.51 11.81
CA LEU A 39 0.02 5.25 12.50
C LEU A 39 0.12 6.05 13.80
N PHE A 40 -0.29 7.31 13.77
CA PHE A 40 -0.32 8.16 14.97
C PHE A 40 -1.31 7.63 16.01
N ASN A 41 -2.55 7.31 15.60
CA ASN A 41 -3.57 6.77 16.48
C ASN A 41 -3.19 5.40 17.05
N THR A 42 -2.61 4.51 16.24
CA THR A 42 -2.17 3.19 16.71
C THR A 42 -0.99 3.32 17.68
N THR A 43 -0.07 4.24 17.43
CA THR A 43 1.08 4.47 18.32
C THR A 43 0.64 5.11 19.64
N SER A 44 -0.30 6.07 19.61
CA SER A 44 -0.82 6.71 20.83
C SER A 44 -1.61 5.72 21.69
N LEU A 45 -2.44 4.86 21.08
CA LEU A 45 -3.12 3.77 21.77
C LEU A 45 -2.14 2.73 22.32
N LEU A 46 -1.13 2.34 21.54
CA LEU A 46 -0.10 1.43 22.01
C LEU A 46 0.70 2.04 23.18
N HIS A 47 0.84 3.36 23.17
CA HIS A 47 1.49 4.11 24.23
C HIS A 47 0.65 4.16 25.53
N SER A 48 -0.68 4.19 25.43
CA SER A 48 -1.55 4.25 26.61
C SER A 48 -1.90 2.88 27.20
N TRP A 49 -1.98 1.81 26.40
CA TRP A 49 -2.60 0.54 26.86
C TRP A 49 -1.65 -0.63 27.19
N ILE A 50 -0.45 -0.73 26.60
CA ILE A 50 0.40 -1.93 26.74
C ILE A 50 1.74 -1.60 27.43
N ARG A 51 1.99 -2.21 28.60
CA ARG A 51 3.20 -1.97 29.43
C ARG A 51 4.35 -2.97 29.22
N ALA A 52 4.12 -4.14 28.60
CA ALA A 52 5.16 -5.15 28.39
C ALA A 52 5.29 -5.53 26.89
N GLY A 53 6.52 -5.52 26.34
CA GLY A 53 6.81 -5.89 24.94
C GLY A 53 6.70 -4.78 23.89
N ARG A 54 6.65 -3.52 24.34
CA ARG A 54 6.27 -2.32 23.57
C ARG A 54 7.26 -1.89 22.48
N GLY A 55 8.56 -2.06 22.73
CA GLY A 55 9.61 -1.52 21.85
C GLY A 55 9.63 -2.14 20.45
N TRP A 56 9.47 -3.46 20.36
CA TRP A 56 9.45 -4.17 19.08
C TRP A 56 8.27 -3.75 18.20
N LEU A 57 7.07 -3.63 18.78
CA LEU A 57 5.86 -3.26 18.05
C LEU A 57 5.97 -1.82 17.49
N VAL A 58 6.41 -0.86 18.33
CA VAL A 58 6.64 0.52 17.88
C VAL A 58 7.71 0.55 16.78
N ALA A 59 8.83 -0.18 16.96
CA ALA A 59 9.89 -0.25 15.97
C ALA A 59 9.40 -0.78 14.61
N THR A 60 8.59 -1.85 14.59
CA THR A 60 8.03 -2.38 13.33
C THR A 60 7.09 -1.40 12.65
N THR A 61 6.19 -0.75 13.40
CA THR A 61 5.27 0.26 12.84
C THR A 61 6.03 1.47 12.30
N CYS A 62 7.04 1.96 13.03
CA CYS A 62 7.91 3.05 12.56
C CYS A 62 8.68 2.65 11.30
N ALA A 63 9.23 1.43 11.24
CA ALA A 63 9.94 0.94 10.06
C ALA A 63 9.02 0.90 8.83
N MET A 64 7.79 0.40 8.95
CA MET A 64 6.80 0.38 7.86
C MET A 64 6.42 1.79 7.40
N GLY A 65 6.27 2.73 8.34
CA GLY A 65 6.05 4.15 8.05
C GLY A 65 7.22 4.78 7.27
N LEU A 66 8.46 4.46 7.65
CA LEU A 66 9.66 4.92 6.94
C LEU A 66 9.74 4.36 5.53
N PHE A 67 9.47 3.05 5.34
CA PHE A 67 9.43 2.45 4.01
C PHE A 67 8.39 3.11 3.11
N ALA A 68 7.19 3.36 3.64
CA ALA A 68 6.13 4.07 2.91
C ALA A 68 6.54 5.51 2.55
N ALA A 69 7.21 6.23 3.47
CA ALA A 69 7.70 7.58 3.21
C ALA A 69 8.78 7.61 2.12
N VAL A 70 9.73 6.68 2.14
CA VAL A 70 10.78 6.55 1.10
C VAL A 70 10.16 6.22 -0.25
N HIS A 71 9.19 5.31 -0.29
CA HIS A 71 8.45 4.98 -1.52
C HIS A 71 7.76 6.21 -2.11
N LEU A 72 7.04 6.97 -1.29
CA LEU A 72 6.36 8.20 -1.74
C LEU A 72 7.36 9.25 -2.25
N ALA A 73 8.51 9.40 -1.57
CA ALA A 73 9.56 10.33 -2.00
C ALA A 73 10.14 9.96 -3.37
N LEU A 74 10.34 8.68 -3.65
CA LEU A 74 10.80 8.20 -4.96
C LEU A 74 9.75 8.44 -6.05
N LYS A 75 8.48 8.19 -5.78
CA LYS A 75 7.37 8.48 -6.72
C LYS A 75 7.21 9.96 -7.03
N MET A 76 7.36 10.81 -6.01
CA MET A 76 7.41 12.26 -6.18
C MET A 76 8.59 12.68 -7.06
N ALA A 77 9.78 12.12 -6.83
CA ALA A 77 10.97 12.40 -7.65
C ALA A 77 10.80 11.96 -9.11
N GLY A 78 10.23 10.78 -9.35
CA GLY A 78 9.89 10.29 -10.70
C GLY A 78 8.91 11.23 -11.43
N THR A 79 7.86 11.66 -10.74
CA THR A 79 6.88 12.62 -11.28
C THR A 79 7.54 13.95 -11.67
N VAL A 80 8.42 14.49 -10.83
CA VAL A 80 9.17 15.73 -11.14
C VAL A 80 10.07 15.54 -12.37
N LEU A 81 10.72 14.39 -12.52
CA LEU A 81 11.53 14.09 -13.70
C LEU A 81 10.68 13.97 -14.96
N SER A 82 9.49 13.37 -14.89
CA SER A 82 8.54 13.28 -16.00
C SER A 82 8.08 14.66 -16.47
N TRP A 83 7.78 15.58 -15.56
CA TRP A 83 7.47 16.97 -15.91
C TRP A 83 8.67 17.67 -16.53
N ARG A 84 9.88 17.45 -16.00
CA ARG A 84 11.10 18.03 -16.55
C ARG A 84 11.40 17.52 -17.96
N SER A 85 11.15 16.23 -18.25
CA SER A 85 11.29 15.70 -19.61
C SER A 85 10.29 16.32 -20.58
N PHE A 86 9.06 16.59 -20.14
CA PHE A 86 8.07 17.31 -20.95
C PHE A 86 8.54 18.72 -21.30
N TYR A 87 9.01 19.51 -20.32
CA TYR A 87 9.52 20.87 -20.56
C TYR A 87 10.71 20.88 -21.54
N LEU A 88 11.65 19.94 -21.41
CA LEU A 88 12.79 19.82 -22.32
C LEU A 88 12.37 19.36 -23.73
N GLY A 89 11.36 18.49 -23.82
CA GLY A 89 10.76 18.07 -25.09
C GLY A 89 10.16 19.24 -25.85
N VAL A 90 9.40 20.11 -25.15
CA VAL A 90 8.83 21.34 -25.74
C VAL A 90 9.92 22.32 -26.18
N GLN A 91 11.08 22.34 -25.50
CA GLN A 91 12.22 23.18 -25.87
C GLN A 91 13.02 22.63 -27.08
N GLY A 92 12.67 21.45 -27.59
CA GLY A 92 13.35 20.79 -28.71
C GLY A 92 14.63 20.03 -28.32
N ASP A 93 14.94 19.89 -27.03
CA ASP A 93 16.11 19.16 -26.54
C ASP A 93 15.76 17.69 -26.25
N ALA A 94 15.36 16.97 -27.30
CA ALA A 94 14.83 15.60 -27.23
C ALA A 94 15.83 14.60 -26.61
N ALA A 95 17.13 14.80 -26.82
CA ALA A 95 18.18 13.94 -26.26
C ALA A 95 18.26 14.04 -24.73
N ARG A 96 18.08 15.25 -24.17
CA ARG A 96 18.02 15.42 -22.71
C ARG A 96 16.69 14.96 -22.14
N ALA A 97 15.58 15.20 -22.84
CA ALA A 97 14.25 14.75 -22.43
C ALA A 97 14.21 13.21 -22.24
N SER A 98 14.70 12.44 -23.21
CA SER A 98 14.73 10.98 -23.14
C SER A 98 15.62 10.46 -22.01
N SER A 99 16.77 11.11 -21.76
CA SER A 99 17.67 10.74 -20.65
C SER A 99 17.01 10.95 -19.27
N MET A 100 16.17 11.98 -19.13
CA MET A 100 15.45 12.27 -17.89
C MET A 100 14.27 11.31 -17.68
N LEU A 101 13.58 10.95 -18.77
CA LEU A 101 12.50 9.97 -18.74
C LEU A 101 13.02 8.59 -18.27
N SER A 102 14.13 8.12 -18.85
CA SER A 102 14.75 6.86 -18.43
C SER A 102 15.14 6.84 -16.94
N ARG A 103 15.59 7.98 -16.39
CA ARG A 103 15.86 8.09 -14.94
C ARG A 103 14.58 8.04 -14.11
N GLY A 104 13.50 8.67 -14.58
CA GLY A 104 12.18 8.60 -13.97
C GLY A 104 11.68 7.16 -13.89
N ASP A 105 11.75 6.41 -14.99
CA ASP A 105 11.33 5.01 -15.07
C ASP A 105 12.08 4.13 -14.06
N VAL A 106 13.40 4.33 -13.91
CA VAL A 106 14.19 3.59 -12.92
C VAL A 106 13.75 3.90 -11.49
N LEU A 107 13.47 5.18 -11.17
CA LEU A 107 12.96 5.55 -9.84
C LEU A 107 11.58 4.95 -9.58
N ASP A 108 10.71 4.91 -10.59
CA ASP A 108 9.39 4.29 -10.50
C ASP A 108 9.48 2.80 -10.24
N VAL A 109 10.33 2.09 -10.98
CA VAL A 109 10.58 0.65 -10.80
C VAL A 109 11.14 0.37 -9.40
N VAL A 110 12.13 1.13 -8.94
CA VAL A 110 12.68 0.99 -7.58
C VAL A 110 11.61 1.28 -6.53
N GLY A 111 10.78 2.30 -6.75
CA GLY A 111 9.63 2.61 -5.92
C GLY A 111 8.68 1.41 -5.82
N ASP A 112 8.30 0.80 -6.93
CA ASP A 112 7.38 -0.33 -6.97
C ASP A 112 7.93 -1.55 -6.21
N TYR A 113 9.23 -1.83 -6.33
CA TYR A 113 9.88 -2.88 -5.53
C TYR A 113 9.83 -2.60 -4.02
N LEU A 114 10.04 -1.35 -3.61
CA LEU A 114 9.93 -0.95 -2.20
C LEU A 114 8.50 -1.10 -1.67
N LEU A 115 7.49 -0.83 -2.50
CA LEU A 115 6.09 -1.06 -2.15
C LEU A 115 5.82 -2.55 -1.93
N VAL A 116 6.29 -3.40 -2.84
CA VAL A 116 6.16 -4.86 -2.70
C VAL A 116 6.86 -5.35 -1.43
N ALA A 117 8.07 -4.86 -1.15
CA ALA A 117 8.80 -5.20 0.07
C ALA A 117 8.05 -4.75 1.34
N ASN A 118 7.46 -3.56 1.33
CA ASN A 118 6.66 -3.06 2.44
C ASN A 118 5.38 -3.89 2.66
N ASN A 119 4.72 -4.32 1.58
CA ASN A 119 3.56 -5.22 1.67
C ASN A 119 3.96 -6.58 2.25
N ILE A 120 5.09 -7.15 1.82
CA ILE A 120 5.62 -8.40 2.38
C ILE A 120 5.94 -8.24 3.88
N ALA A 121 6.57 -7.13 4.27
CA ALA A 121 6.86 -6.85 5.68
C ALA A 121 5.59 -6.70 6.51
N THR A 122 4.56 -6.04 5.95
CA THR A 122 3.23 -5.89 6.54
C THR A 122 2.57 -7.24 6.77
N ASP A 123 2.49 -8.06 5.73
CA ASP A 123 1.88 -9.38 5.79
C ASP A 123 2.66 -10.33 6.70
N GLY A 124 4.00 -10.24 6.69
CA GLY A 124 4.89 -10.96 7.58
C GLY A 124 4.65 -10.61 9.05
N LEU A 125 4.40 -9.35 9.38
CA LEU A 125 4.08 -8.92 10.74
C LEU A 125 2.72 -9.48 11.20
N PHE A 126 1.71 -9.47 10.32
CA PHE A 126 0.41 -10.10 10.60
C PHE A 126 0.56 -11.61 10.79
N LEU A 127 1.32 -12.28 9.92
CA LEU A 127 1.62 -13.70 10.01
C LEU A 127 2.36 -14.06 11.29
N HIS A 128 3.33 -13.25 11.72
CA HIS A 128 4.04 -13.45 12.99
C HIS A 128 3.07 -13.39 14.18
N ARG A 129 2.17 -12.40 14.22
CA ARG A 129 1.15 -12.29 15.27
C ARG A 129 0.21 -13.50 15.25
N CYS A 130 -0.20 -13.95 14.07
CA CYS A 130 -1.00 -15.16 13.92
C CYS A 130 -0.24 -16.40 14.39
N TYR A 131 1.03 -16.57 14.04
CA TYR A 131 1.85 -17.70 14.45
C TYR A 131 1.98 -17.82 15.97
N VAL A 132 2.18 -16.69 16.66
CA VAL A 132 2.24 -16.64 18.12
C VAL A 132 0.89 -17.01 18.75
N ILE A 133 -0.23 -16.54 18.18
CA ILE A 133 -1.58 -16.88 18.67
C ILE A 133 -1.93 -18.36 18.44
N TRP A 134 -1.46 -18.95 17.34
CA TRP A 134 -1.75 -20.33 16.94
C TRP A 134 -0.82 -21.36 17.59
N GLY A 135 -0.14 -21.02 18.68
CA GLY A 135 0.71 -21.99 19.41
C GLY A 135 1.88 -22.52 18.58
N ARG A 136 2.38 -21.74 17.60
CA ARG A 136 3.52 -22.07 16.71
C ARG A 136 3.25 -23.11 15.60
N ASP A 137 2.00 -23.34 15.20
CA ASP A 137 1.69 -24.23 14.08
C ASP A 137 1.98 -23.60 12.69
N ILE A 138 3.13 -23.96 12.11
CA ILE A 138 3.65 -23.45 10.82
C ILE A 138 2.76 -23.81 9.60
N LYS A 139 1.98 -24.90 9.68
CA LYS A 139 1.17 -25.42 8.56
C LYS A 139 0.14 -24.42 8.04
N VAL A 140 -0.33 -23.53 8.91
CA VAL A 140 -1.32 -22.49 8.58
C VAL A 140 -0.68 -21.30 7.85
N VAL A 141 0.60 -21.05 8.07
CA VAL A 141 1.36 -19.92 7.52
C VAL A 141 1.85 -20.21 6.09
N ILE A 142 2.10 -21.48 5.77
CA ILE A 142 2.64 -21.91 4.48
C ILE A 142 1.73 -21.55 3.30
N PHE A 143 0.41 -21.65 3.47
CA PHE A 143 -0.54 -21.41 2.37
C PHE A 143 -0.53 -19.95 1.86
N PRO A 144 -0.70 -18.92 2.72
CA PRO A 144 -0.62 -17.53 2.28
C PRO A 144 0.78 -17.12 1.80
N THR A 145 1.87 -17.66 2.38
CA THR A 145 3.22 -17.36 1.89
C THR A 145 3.48 -17.95 0.51
N LEU A 146 3.02 -19.17 0.23
CA LEU A 146 3.11 -19.77 -1.11
C LEU A 146 2.33 -18.95 -2.15
N SER A 147 1.11 -18.51 -1.81
CA SER A 147 0.30 -17.69 -2.72
C SER A 147 1.01 -16.38 -3.10
N LEU A 148 1.67 -15.74 -2.13
CA LEU A 148 2.40 -14.49 -2.33
C LEU A 148 3.65 -14.70 -3.20
N VAL A 149 4.42 -15.76 -2.95
CA VAL A 149 5.58 -16.15 -3.76
C VAL A 149 5.18 -16.46 -5.20
N VAL A 150 4.09 -17.21 -5.40
CA VAL A 150 3.57 -17.54 -6.75
C VAL A 150 3.18 -16.27 -7.50
N SER A 151 2.53 -15.32 -6.82
CA SER A 151 2.13 -14.04 -7.43
C SER A 151 3.34 -13.19 -7.84
N ALA A 152 4.38 -13.14 -7.01
CA ALA A 152 5.62 -12.42 -7.29
C ALA A 152 6.42 -13.05 -8.46
N VAL A 153 6.49 -14.38 -8.51
CA VAL A 153 7.16 -15.12 -9.60
C VAL A 153 6.43 -14.95 -10.93
N LEU A 154 5.10 -15.03 -10.93
CA LEU A 154 4.30 -14.82 -12.15
C LEU A 154 4.37 -13.37 -12.64
N GLY A 155 4.39 -12.39 -11.73
CA GLY A 155 4.55 -10.98 -12.08
C GLY A 155 5.92 -10.65 -12.69
N SER A 156 7.00 -11.29 -12.20
CA SER A 156 8.36 -11.08 -12.71
C SER A 156 8.60 -11.76 -14.07
N ILE A 157 7.97 -12.91 -14.33
CA ILE A 157 8.04 -13.59 -15.64
C ILE A 157 7.21 -12.85 -16.70
N GLY A 158 6.14 -12.17 -16.30
CA GLY A 158 5.26 -11.41 -17.19
C GLY A 158 5.70 -9.98 -17.51
N ALA A 159 6.80 -9.50 -16.90
CA ALA A 159 7.24 -8.13 -17.11
C ALA A 159 7.59 -7.89 -18.60
N PRO A 160 7.02 -6.84 -19.24
CA PRO A 160 7.30 -6.54 -20.63
C PRO A 160 8.80 -6.25 -20.80
N GLN A 161 9.43 -6.96 -21.72
CA GLN A 161 10.81 -6.71 -22.11
C GLN A 161 10.92 -5.29 -22.68
N PRO A 162 11.99 -4.52 -22.32
CA PRO A 162 12.17 -3.13 -22.74
C PRO A 162 12.24 -2.93 -24.26
N ASP A 163 12.44 -4.00 -25.02
CA ASP A 163 12.60 -3.97 -26.47
C ASP A 163 11.27 -3.84 -27.24
N LYS A 164 10.11 -3.88 -26.53
CA LYS A 164 8.76 -3.82 -27.12
C LYS A 164 7.88 -2.68 -26.60
N ILE A 165 8.51 -1.58 -26.17
CA ILE A 165 7.83 -0.33 -25.81
C ILE A 165 7.37 0.35 -27.11
N GLY A 166 6.27 -0.12 -27.67
CA GLY A 166 5.70 0.39 -28.91
C GLY A 166 4.53 -0.42 -29.46
N GLY A 167 4.28 -1.62 -28.93
CA GLY A 167 3.19 -2.50 -29.39
C GLY A 167 2.68 -3.47 -28.33
N SER A 168 2.78 -3.14 -27.04
CA SER A 168 2.27 -3.98 -25.96
C SER A 168 0.74 -4.06 -26.04
N ASP A 169 0.26 -5.22 -26.53
CA ASP A 169 -1.14 -5.55 -26.71
C ASP A 169 -1.88 -5.33 -25.37
N HIS A 170 -2.91 -4.47 -25.35
CA HIS A 170 -3.65 -4.04 -24.15
C HIS A 170 -4.13 -5.23 -23.28
N ARG A 171 -4.28 -6.40 -23.91
CA ARG A 171 -4.64 -7.68 -23.30
C ARG A 171 -3.60 -8.21 -22.30
N ASP A 172 -2.31 -8.00 -22.52
CA ASP A 172 -1.28 -8.52 -21.61
C ASP A 172 -1.15 -7.67 -20.35
N PHE A 173 -1.32 -6.35 -20.48
CA PHE A 173 -1.46 -5.43 -19.34
C PHE A 173 -2.68 -5.80 -18.49
N LEU A 174 -3.85 -6.00 -19.12
CA LEU A 174 -5.07 -6.40 -18.42
C LEU A 174 -4.95 -7.76 -17.71
N ARG A 175 -4.26 -8.73 -18.31
CA ARG A 175 -4.03 -10.05 -17.70
C ARG A 175 -3.15 -9.96 -16.46
N LEU A 176 -2.04 -9.23 -16.53
CA LEU A 176 -1.12 -9.05 -15.40
C LEU A 176 -1.78 -8.23 -14.29
N PHE A 177 -2.45 -7.14 -14.65
CA PHE A 177 -3.18 -6.30 -13.69
C PHE A 177 -4.32 -7.06 -13.01
N GLY A 178 -5.08 -7.85 -13.78
CA GLY A 178 -6.15 -8.71 -13.26
C GLY A 178 -5.66 -9.78 -12.29
N MET A 179 -4.52 -10.42 -12.59
CA MET A 179 -3.89 -11.41 -11.70
C MET A 179 -3.44 -10.76 -10.38
N ILE A 180 -2.85 -9.55 -10.43
CA ILE A 180 -2.43 -8.81 -9.23
C ILE A 180 -3.64 -8.43 -8.37
N ILE A 181 -4.73 -7.95 -8.98
CA ILE A 181 -5.95 -7.63 -8.23
C ILE A 181 -6.54 -8.89 -7.61
N LEU A 182 -6.65 -9.98 -8.37
CA LEU A 182 -7.25 -11.22 -7.90
C LEU A 182 -6.47 -11.83 -6.74
N THR A 183 -5.14 -11.84 -6.84
CA THR A 183 -4.26 -12.38 -5.79
C THR A 183 -4.33 -11.53 -4.52
N ASN A 184 -4.31 -10.19 -4.64
CA ASN A 184 -4.52 -9.30 -3.49
C ASN A 184 -5.92 -9.43 -2.87
N LEU A 185 -6.96 -9.61 -3.69
CA LEU A 185 -8.34 -9.80 -3.23
C LEU A 185 -8.49 -11.13 -2.48
N ILE A 186 -7.92 -12.21 -2.99
CA ILE A 186 -7.91 -13.52 -2.34
C ILE A 186 -7.15 -13.44 -1.01
N LEU A 187 -6.01 -12.76 -0.99
CA LEU A 187 -5.20 -12.58 0.21
C LEU A 187 -5.95 -11.76 1.28
N MET A 188 -6.63 -10.68 0.87
CA MET A 188 -7.48 -9.87 1.75
C MET A 188 -8.69 -10.66 2.25
N ALA A 189 -9.36 -11.44 1.40
CA ALA A 189 -10.49 -12.28 1.79
C ALA A 189 -10.08 -13.39 2.77
N LEU A 190 -8.92 -14.02 2.55
CA LEU A 190 -8.37 -15.05 3.44
C LEU A 190 -7.99 -14.47 4.80
N THR A 191 -7.34 -13.30 4.84
CA THR A 191 -6.98 -12.62 6.09
C THR A 191 -8.22 -12.15 6.85
N ALA A 192 -9.17 -11.47 6.17
CA ALA A 192 -10.43 -11.04 6.77
C ALA A 192 -11.29 -12.22 7.27
N GLY A 193 -11.41 -13.28 6.47
CA GLY A 193 -12.13 -14.50 6.82
C GLY A 193 -11.51 -15.22 8.03
N ARG A 194 -10.18 -15.23 8.14
CA ARG A 194 -9.48 -15.80 9.31
C ARG A 194 -9.67 -14.95 10.57
N ILE A 195 -9.58 -13.61 10.47
CA ILE A 195 -9.88 -12.70 11.57
C ILE A 195 -11.31 -12.93 12.07
N TRP A 196 -12.26 -13.08 11.15
CA TRP A 196 -13.66 -13.36 11.49
C TRP A 196 -13.81 -14.72 12.19
N TRP A 197 -13.16 -15.77 11.71
CA TRP A 197 -13.20 -17.10 12.33
C TRP A 197 -12.58 -17.10 13.73
N VAL A 198 -11.42 -16.47 13.90
CA VAL A 198 -10.73 -16.36 15.20
C VAL A 198 -11.56 -15.52 16.17
N ARG A 199 -12.14 -14.40 15.73
CA ARG A 199 -13.07 -13.61 16.54
C ARG A 199 -14.24 -14.47 17.02
N ARG A 200 -14.82 -15.30 16.14
CA ARG A 200 -15.91 -16.22 16.51
C ARG A 200 -15.46 -17.28 17.51
N ALA A 201 -14.29 -17.88 17.31
CA ALA A 201 -13.72 -18.89 18.20
C ALA A 201 -13.44 -18.31 19.60
N VAL A 202 -12.84 -17.12 19.65
CA VAL A 202 -12.61 -16.38 20.90
C VAL A 202 -13.94 -16.05 21.54
N VAL A 203 -14.90 -15.44 20.86
CA VAL A 203 -16.22 -15.13 21.43
C VAL A 203 -16.92 -16.38 21.98
N SER A 204 -16.84 -17.52 21.27
CA SER A 204 -17.44 -18.78 21.73
C SER A 204 -16.75 -19.41 22.95
N ALA A 205 -15.42 -19.26 23.06
CA ALA A 205 -14.65 -19.72 24.21
C ALA A 205 -14.79 -18.77 25.42
N LEU A 206 -14.87 -17.47 25.13
CA LEU A 206 -14.99 -16.38 26.09
C LEU A 206 -16.40 -16.33 26.70
N GLN A 207 -17.44 -16.76 25.96
CA GLN A 207 -18.82 -16.90 26.47
C GLN A 207 -18.95 -17.84 27.67
N ARG A 208 -17.98 -18.76 27.90
CA ARG A 208 -17.96 -19.61 29.11
C ARG A 208 -17.30 -18.96 30.33
N SER A 209 -16.51 -17.89 30.14
CA SER A 209 -15.73 -17.23 31.22
C SER A 209 -16.14 -15.78 31.48
N ILE A 210 -16.86 -15.13 30.56
CA ILE A 210 -17.11 -13.69 30.56
C ILE A 210 -18.60 -13.38 30.45
N THR A 211 -19.33 -13.59 31.54
CA THR A 211 -20.58 -12.85 31.78
C THR A 211 -20.32 -11.59 32.61
N ARG A 212 -19.15 -11.46 33.27
CA ARG A 212 -18.80 -10.28 34.11
C ARG A 212 -17.93 -9.23 33.44
N THR A 213 -16.98 -9.61 32.58
CA THR A 213 -16.09 -8.63 31.91
C THR A 213 -16.73 -7.98 30.68
N TYR A 214 -17.80 -8.57 30.12
CA TYR A 214 -18.55 -8.02 28.99
C TYR A 214 -19.32 -6.76 29.39
N ASP A 215 -19.85 -6.69 30.62
CA ASP A 215 -20.47 -5.46 31.14
C ASP A 215 -19.46 -4.31 31.27
N THR A 216 -18.21 -4.61 31.63
CA THR A 216 -17.15 -3.58 31.71
C THR A 216 -16.68 -3.12 30.34
N VAL A 217 -16.55 -4.03 29.36
CA VAL A 217 -16.16 -3.68 27.98
C VAL A 217 -17.30 -2.95 27.27
N ILE A 218 -18.56 -3.34 27.49
CA ILE A 218 -19.73 -2.62 26.97
C ILE A 218 -19.88 -1.26 27.64
N ALA A 219 -19.64 -1.15 28.95
CA ALA A 219 -19.59 0.14 29.65
C ALA A 219 -18.45 1.04 29.12
N MET A 220 -17.26 0.48 28.85
CA MET A 220 -16.15 1.22 28.22
C MET A 220 -16.45 1.65 26.78
N MET A 221 -17.06 0.78 25.97
CA MET A 221 -17.49 1.16 24.61
C MET A 221 -18.57 2.25 24.63
N TYR A 222 -19.44 2.24 25.63
CA TYR A 222 -20.45 3.29 25.82
C TYR A 222 -19.80 4.62 26.24
N ASP A 223 -18.75 4.57 27.07
CA ASP A 223 -18.01 5.75 27.54
C ASP A 223 -17.22 6.42 26.40
N GLU A 224 -16.50 5.65 25.58
CA GLU A 224 -15.75 6.18 24.42
C GLU A 224 -16.67 6.70 23.30
N ALA A 225 -17.82 6.05 23.05
CA ALA A 225 -18.80 6.52 22.07
C ALA A 225 -19.51 7.81 22.52
N SER A 226 -19.69 8.01 23.82
CA SER A 226 -20.25 9.25 24.38
C SER A 226 -19.27 10.42 24.29
N SER A 227 -17.97 10.16 24.49
CA SER A 227 -16.88 11.12 24.33
C SER A 227 -16.79 11.68 22.90
N LEU A 228 -16.80 10.81 21.88
CA LEU A 228 -16.78 11.21 20.46
C LEU A 228 -18.04 12.00 20.04
N ARG A 229 -19.19 11.73 20.67
CA ARG A 229 -20.43 12.49 20.42
C ARG A 229 -20.39 13.90 21.02
N MET A 230 -19.75 14.08 22.18
CA MET A 230 -19.60 15.39 22.83
C MET A 230 -18.64 16.31 22.06
N THR A 231 -17.57 15.77 21.47
CA THR A 231 -16.62 16.56 20.67
C THR A 231 -17.23 17.04 19.35
N ASN A 232 -18.01 16.19 18.67
CA ASN A 232 -18.71 16.58 17.44
C ASN A 232 -19.85 17.58 17.69
N PHE A 233 -20.52 17.54 18.86
CA PHE A 233 -21.54 18.53 19.22
C PHE A 233 -20.94 19.91 19.53
N SER A 234 -19.71 19.95 20.06
CA SER A 234 -18.98 21.19 20.36
C SER A 234 -18.49 21.90 19.09
N LEU A 235 -18.14 21.13 18.04
CA LEU A 235 -17.75 21.64 16.72
C LEU A 235 -18.92 22.09 15.85
N LEU A 236 -20.16 21.72 16.20
CA LEU A 236 -21.38 22.09 15.45
C LEU A 236 -22.06 23.35 16.01
N VAL A 237 -21.61 23.83 17.18
CA VAL A 237 -22.15 25.01 17.88
C VAL A 237 -21.22 26.24 17.76
N LEU A 238 -20.03 26.07 17.18
CA LEU A 238 -19.08 27.13 16.79
C LEU A 238 -19.15 27.36 15.28
#